data_AF-A0A979FW54-F1
#
_entry.id   AF-A0A979FW54-F1
#
_cell.length_a   1.000
_cell.length_b   1.000
_cell.length_c   1.000
_cell.angle_alpha   90.00
_cell.angle_beta   90.00
_cell.angle_gamma   90.00
#
_symmetry.space_group_name_H-M   'P 1'
#
loop_
_entity.id
_entity.type
_entity.pdbx_description
1 polymer ?
#
loop_
_entity_poly.entity_id
_entity_poly.type
_entity_poly.pdbx_seq_one_letter_code
_entity_poly.pdbx_strand_id
1 'polypeptide(L)'
;MNMDSFLSVLLLAVFPFVCAGQNFGRYSDYTIKASSVSSYGADFPSKCHCRSKCFFDPSCVAVAISATPAASSSYTCKFTAAVAATGQLLQPHDFLEHGAGIDTYVKGFSCYPPLQLILGVGCLYISTDEKNFADAKAIGCPAGTKLYAPPSQDSYFKLAEYLMRTGTTTDYWVWVNKLPNNTWVWEDGKYSYGTAVYQQGVWATGNPGGASSDKCGKMRRSANYKMSDRSCTESYKYICTMA
;
A
#
# COMPACT_ATOMS: atom_id res chain seq x y z
N MET A 1 -61.78 7.37 -22.50
CA MET A 1 -61.13 6.90 -23.75
C MET A 1 -60.47 8.09 -24.41
N ASN A 2 -59.21 7.89 -24.84
CA ASN A 2 -58.22 8.80 -25.46
C ASN A 2 -57.57 9.82 -24.50
N MET A 3 -56.30 9.68 -24.08
CA MET A 3 -54.98 9.69 -24.78
C MET A 3 -54.70 10.99 -25.53
N ASP A 4 -53.83 11.84 -24.96
CA ASP A 4 -52.67 12.47 -25.62
C ASP A 4 -51.87 13.29 -24.57
N SER A 5 -50.66 12.84 -24.19
CA SER A 5 -49.36 13.08 -24.85
C SER A 5 -48.72 14.41 -24.43
N PHE A 6 -48.09 14.45 -23.24
CA PHE A 6 -47.07 15.44 -22.91
C PHE A 6 -45.68 14.83 -23.13
N LEU A 7 -44.98 15.37 -24.13
CA LEU A 7 -43.57 15.12 -24.43
C LEU A 7 -42.69 15.45 -23.21
N SER A 8 -42.04 14.43 -22.65
CA SER A 8 -40.79 14.62 -21.91
C SER A 8 -39.64 14.56 -22.91
N VAL A 9 -39.13 15.72 -23.29
CA VAL A 9 -37.87 15.86 -24.01
C VAL A 9 -36.74 15.47 -23.05
N LEU A 10 -36.30 14.23 -23.16
CA LEU A 10 -35.10 13.73 -22.48
C LEU A 10 -33.88 14.40 -23.13
N LEU A 11 -33.36 15.46 -22.50
CA LEU A 11 -32.04 15.99 -22.81
C LEU A 11 -31.01 14.90 -22.44
N LEU A 12 -30.64 14.07 -23.40
CA LEU A 12 -29.42 13.27 -23.35
C LEU A 12 -28.25 14.24 -23.44
N ALA A 13 -27.79 14.72 -22.29
CA ALA A 13 -26.50 15.35 -22.17
C ALA A 13 -25.44 14.33 -22.61
N VAL A 14 -24.90 14.51 -23.81
CA VAL A 14 -23.69 13.83 -24.27
C VAL A 14 -22.55 14.42 -23.45
N PHE A 15 -22.38 13.93 -22.23
CA PHE A 15 -21.13 14.15 -21.51
C PHE A 15 -20.04 13.43 -22.31
N PRO A 16 -18.97 14.12 -22.74
CA PRO A 16 -17.80 13.41 -23.23
C PRO A 16 -17.39 12.46 -22.10
N PHE A 17 -17.36 11.16 -22.39
CA PHE A 17 -16.89 10.13 -21.47
C PHE A 17 -15.42 10.41 -21.16
N VAL A 18 -15.16 11.33 -20.23
CA VAL A 18 -13.88 11.45 -19.57
C VAL A 18 -13.69 10.14 -18.84
N CYS A 19 -12.81 9.31 -19.38
CA CYS A 19 -12.27 8.11 -18.73
C CYS A 19 -12.13 8.38 -17.22
N ALA A 20 -13.01 7.81 -16.39
CA ALA A 20 -12.90 7.94 -14.95
C ALA A 20 -11.60 7.25 -14.51
N GLY A 21 -10.57 8.03 -14.21
CA GLY A 21 -9.23 7.49 -13.97
C GLY A 21 -8.12 8.50 -14.20
N GLN A 22 -8.17 9.62 -13.47
CA GLN A 22 -7.10 10.64 -13.44
C GLN A 22 -5.83 10.15 -12.72
N ASN A 23 -5.88 8.99 -12.05
CA ASN A 23 -4.76 8.46 -11.26
C ASN A 23 -4.17 7.19 -11.88
N PHE A 24 -3.79 7.22 -13.16
CA PHE A 24 -2.99 6.14 -13.75
C PHE A 24 -1.70 6.71 -14.35
N GLY A 25 -0.55 6.10 -14.01
CA GLY A 25 0.69 6.25 -14.78
C GLY A 25 0.61 5.40 -16.05
N ARG A 26 0.97 5.97 -17.20
CA ARG A 26 1.00 5.27 -18.49
C ARG A 26 2.42 4.81 -18.81
N TYR A 27 2.55 3.54 -19.21
CA TYR A 27 3.77 2.91 -19.69
C TYR A 27 3.51 2.40 -21.12
N SER A 28 4.16 3.01 -22.10
CA SER A 28 4.06 2.61 -23.51
C SER A 28 5.10 1.54 -23.84
N ASP A 29 4.71 0.57 -24.67
CA ASP A 29 5.52 -0.60 -25.04
C ASP A 29 5.86 -1.52 -23.86
N TYR A 30 4.98 -1.55 -22.86
CA TYR A 30 5.05 -2.47 -21.73
C TYR A 30 3.73 -3.24 -21.61
N THR A 31 3.83 -4.50 -21.20
CA THR A 31 2.70 -5.38 -20.81
C THR A 31 2.92 -5.90 -19.41
N ILE A 32 1.86 -6.41 -18.79
CA ILE A 32 1.96 -7.19 -17.55
C ILE A 32 2.56 -8.56 -17.87
N LYS A 33 3.57 -8.99 -17.10
CA LYS A 33 4.19 -10.32 -17.13
C LYS A 33 3.13 -11.40 -16.98
N ALA A 34 3.22 -12.46 -17.77
CA ALA A 34 2.24 -13.56 -17.73
C ALA A 34 2.03 -14.13 -16.31
N SER A 35 3.09 -14.24 -15.50
CA SER A 35 3.03 -14.70 -14.11
C SER A 35 2.33 -13.74 -13.14
N SER A 36 2.15 -12.49 -13.52
CA SER A 36 1.52 -11.44 -12.71
C SER A 36 0.09 -11.11 -13.16
N VAL A 37 -0.40 -11.72 -14.24
CA VAL A 37 -1.78 -11.50 -14.70
C VAL A 37 -2.74 -12.26 -13.77
N SER A 38 -3.65 -11.53 -13.13
CA SER A 38 -4.68 -12.10 -12.28
C SER A 38 -5.95 -12.42 -13.04
N SER A 39 -6.27 -11.65 -14.08
CA SER A 39 -7.44 -11.87 -14.90
C SER A 39 -7.29 -11.26 -16.30
N TYR A 40 -8.09 -11.79 -17.21
CA TYR A 40 -8.18 -11.35 -18.59
C TYR A 40 -9.60 -10.88 -18.90
N GLY A 41 -9.72 -9.94 -19.83
CA GLY A 41 -10.99 -9.72 -20.52
C GLY A 41 -10.73 -9.35 -21.97
N ALA A 42 -11.59 -9.88 -22.84
CA ALA A 42 -11.57 -9.63 -24.27
C ALA A 42 -12.76 -8.73 -24.66
N ASP A 43 -12.68 -8.19 -25.87
CA ASP A 43 -13.79 -7.50 -26.54
C ASP A 43 -14.36 -6.28 -25.82
N PHE A 44 -13.50 -5.53 -25.13
CA PHE A 44 -13.90 -4.25 -24.60
C PHE A 44 -14.11 -3.24 -25.72
N PRO A 45 -15.19 -2.44 -25.68
CA PRO A 45 -15.51 -1.49 -26.75
C PRO A 45 -14.59 -0.26 -26.75
N SER A 46 -13.81 -0.05 -25.69
CA SER A 46 -12.82 1.03 -25.63
C SER A 46 -11.72 0.78 -24.61
N LYS A 47 -10.55 1.42 -24.80
CA LYS A 47 -9.48 1.46 -23.79
C LYS A 47 -9.99 1.99 -22.43
N CYS A 48 -10.98 2.90 -22.44
CA CYS A 48 -11.58 3.46 -21.24
C CYS A 48 -12.33 2.44 -20.39
N HIS A 49 -13.01 1.46 -21.00
CA HIS A 49 -13.68 0.41 -20.23
C HIS A 49 -12.68 -0.43 -19.43
N CYS A 50 -11.53 -0.74 -20.01
CA CYS A 50 -10.48 -1.48 -19.32
C CYS A 50 -9.90 -0.69 -18.14
N ARG A 51 -9.58 0.58 -18.35
CA ARG A 51 -9.10 1.47 -17.28
C ARG A 51 -10.13 1.61 -16.16
N SER A 52 -11.40 1.80 -16.50
CA SER A 52 -12.48 1.95 -15.52
C SER A 52 -12.71 0.67 -14.73
N LYS A 53 -12.69 -0.49 -15.40
CA LYS A 53 -12.80 -1.80 -14.72
C LYS A 53 -11.67 -1.98 -13.70
N CYS A 54 -10.43 -1.66 -14.08
CA CYS A 54 -9.33 -1.69 -13.12
C CYS A 54 -9.52 -0.63 -12.02
N PHE A 55 -9.97 0.58 -12.36
CA PHE A 55 -10.16 1.66 -11.39
C PHE A 55 -11.12 1.27 -10.26
N PHE A 56 -12.30 0.76 -10.62
CA PHE A 56 -13.35 0.39 -9.67
C PHE A 56 -13.09 -0.95 -8.96
N ASP A 57 -12.24 -1.81 -9.51
CA ASP A 57 -11.79 -3.02 -8.82
C ASP A 57 -10.70 -2.65 -7.79
N PRO A 58 -10.99 -2.75 -6.47
CA PRO A 58 -10.02 -2.39 -5.44
C PRO A 58 -8.79 -3.32 -5.44
N SER A 59 -8.93 -4.53 -5.99
CA SER A 59 -7.82 -5.48 -6.11
C SER A 59 -6.93 -5.17 -7.32
N CYS A 60 -7.46 -4.53 -8.35
CA CYS A 60 -6.69 -4.23 -9.56
C CYS A 60 -5.67 -3.11 -9.34
N VAL A 61 -4.45 -3.35 -9.81
CA VAL A 61 -3.27 -2.49 -9.63
C VAL A 61 -2.84 -1.88 -10.97
N ALA A 62 -2.89 -2.68 -12.04
CA ALA A 62 -2.59 -2.21 -13.37
C ALA A 62 -3.41 -2.96 -14.42
N VAL A 63 -3.54 -2.34 -15.59
CA VAL A 63 -4.19 -2.92 -16.76
C VAL A 63 -3.34 -2.68 -18.00
N ALA A 64 -2.96 -3.75 -18.69
CA ALA A 64 -2.32 -3.72 -20.00
C ALA A 64 -3.39 -3.83 -21.09
N ILE A 65 -3.35 -2.95 -22.08
CA ILE A 65 -4.39 -2.83 -23.11
C ILE A 65 -3.75 -2.97 -24.49
N SER A 66 -4.23 -3.94 -25.26
CA SER A 66 -3.85 -4.16 -26.65
C SER A 66 -5.09 -4.17 -27.54
N ALA A 67 -4.93 -3.83 -28.82
CA ALA A 67 -5.98 -4.05 -29.80
C ALA A 67 -6.24 -5.56 -29.97
N THR A 68 -7.49 -5.96 -30.13
CA THR A 68 -7.84 -7.35 -30.40
C THR A 68 -7.53 -7.67 -31.87
N PRO A 69 -6.68 -8.67 -32.19
CA PRO A 69 -6.25 -8.94 -33.56
C PRO A 69 -7.38 -9.25 -34.55
N ALA A 70 -8.52 -9.75 -34.06
CA ALA A 70 -9.65 -10.21 -34.87
C ALA A 70 -10.80 -9.19 -35.03
N ALA A 71 -10.75 -8.05 -34.34
CA ALA A 71 -11.85 -7.07 -34.34
C ALA A 71 -11.32 -5.65 -34.47
N SER A 72 -11.80 -4.92 -35.48
CA SER A 72 -11.34 -3.57 -35.84
C SER A 72 -11.64 -2.48 -34.81
N SER A 73 -12.37 -2.80 -33.74
CA SER A 73 -12.79 -1.83 -32.71
C SER A 73 -12.88 -2.41 -31.30
N SER A 74 -12.24 -3.55 -31.02
CA SER A 74 -12.26 -4.16 -29.68
C SER A 74 -10.86 -4.22 -29.06
N TYR A 75 -10.82 -4.23 -27.73
CA TYR A 75 -9.59 -4.23 -26.94
C TYR A 75 -9.53 -5.46 -26.04
N THR A 76 -8.33 -6.03 -25.95
CA THR A 76 -7.98 -7.08 -25.00
C THR A 76 -7.23 -6.47 -23.84
N CYS A 77 -7.63 -6.83 -22.62
CA CYS A 77 -7.15 -6.22 -21.40
C CYS A 77 -6.69 -7.27 -20.40
N LYS A 78 -5.44 -7.16 -19.97
CA LYS A 78 -4.85 -7.99 -18.92
C LYS A 78 -4.83 -7.18 -17.65
N PHE A 79 -5.32 -7.74 -16.56
CA PHE A 79 -5.37 -7.08 -15.25
C PHE A 79 -4.40 -7.76 -14.30
N THR A 80 -3.79 -6.99 -13.42
CA THR A 80 -3.00 -7.54 -12.32
C THR A 80 -3.56 -7.08 -10.99
N ALA A 81 -3.71 -8.03 -10.08
CA ALA A 81 -4.08 -7.80 -8.70
C ALA A 81 -2.89 -7.91 -7.77
N ALA A 82 -1.67 -7.74 -8.29
CA ALA A 82 -0.45 -8.21 -7.64
C ALA A 82 -0.03 -7.43 -6.36
N VAL A 83 -0.94 -6.61 -5.82
CA VAL A 83 -0.86 -6.01 -4.47
C VAL A 83 -1.75 -6.74 -3.45
N ALA A 84 -2.67 -7.63 -3.88
CA ALA A 84 -3.64 -8.27 -3.00
C ALA A 84 -3.13 -9.55 -2.29
N ALA A 85 -2.11 -10.24 -2.81
CA ALA A 85 -1.66 -11.52 -2.25
C ALA A 85 -0.53 -11.42 -1.22
N THR A 86 0.29 -10.35 -1.25
CA THR A 86 1.51 -10.23 -0.42
C THR A 86 1.55 -8.98 0.47
N GLY A 87 0.57 -8.08 0.37
CA GLY A 87 0.56 -6.82 1.12
C GLY A 87 1.70 -5.86 0.76
N GLN A 88 2.40 -6.13 -0.35
CA GLN A 88 3.58 -5.40 -0.79
C GLN A 88 3.25 -4.65 -2.08
N LEU A 89 3.49 -3.34 -2.11
CA LEU A 89 3.35 -2.56 -3.34
C LEU A 89 4.44 -2.99 -4.33
N LEU A 90 4.05 -3.71 -5.38
CA LEU A 90 4.96 -4.07 -6.46
C LEU A 90 5.38 -2.84 -7.25
N GLN A 91 6.66 -2.76 -7.56
CA GLN A 91 7.19 -1.78 -8.50
C GLN A 91 6.73 -2.14 -9.92
N PRO A 92 6.54 -1.16 -10.82
CA PRO A 92 6.24 -1.44 -12.21
C PRO A 92 7.19 -2.48 -12.84
N HIS A 93 8.49 -2.48 -12.52
CA HIS A 93 9.44 -3.48 -13.04
C HIS A 93 9.21 -4.91 -12.53
N ASP A 94 8.52 -5.09 -11.40
CA ASP A 94 8.25 -6.41 -10.82
C ASP A 94 7.22 -7.16 -11.66
N PHE A 95 6.22 -6.47 -12.19
CA PHE A 95 5.10 -7.06 -12.92
C PHE A 95 4.99 -6.62 -14.38
N LEU A 96 5.83 -5.69 -14.86
CA LEU A 96 5.87 -5.28 -16.27
C LEU A 96 7.04 -5.89 -17.02
N GLU A 97 6.83 -6.19 -18.30
CA GLU A 97 7.83 -6.58 -19.28
C GLU A 97 7.59 -5.84 -20.60
N HIS A 98 8.59 -5.84 -21.49
CA HIS A 98 8.46 -5.17 -22.78
C HIS A 98 7.38 -5.84 -23.64
N GLY A 99 6.47 -5.05 -24.18
CA GLY A 99 5.35 -5.51 -25.00
C GLY A 99 5.04 -4.47 -26.06
N ALA A 100 5.64 -4.64 -27.24
CA ALA A 100 5.53 -3.67 -28.33
C ALA A 100 4.07 -3.40 -28.72
N GLY A 101 3.70 -2.13 -28.82
CA GLY A 101 2.34 -1.70 -29.18
C GLY A 101 1.30 -1.87 -28.08
N ILE A 102 1.72 -2.15 -26.84
CA ILE A 102 0.83 -2.29 -25.68
C ILE A 102 0.95 -1.05 -24.78
N ASP A 103 -0.20 -0.49 -24.41
CA ASP A 103 -0.27 0.56 -23.40
C ASP A 103 -0.65 -0.07 -22.05
N THR A 104 0.22 0.05 -21.05
CA THR A 104 -0.10 -0.35 -19.67
C THR A 104 -0.36 0.85 -18.79
N TYR A 105 -1.45 0.79 -18.03
CA TYR A 105 -1.87 1.82 -17.08
C TYR A 105 -1.77 1.26 -15.67
N VAL A 106 -0.91 1.84 -14.85
CA VAL A 106 -0.70 1.46 -13.44
C VAL A 106 -1.40 2.48 -12.56
N LYS A 107 -2.23 2.05 -11.60
CA LYS A 107 -2.86 2.98 -10.65
C LYS A 107 -1.77 3.78 -9.94
N GLY A 108 -1.91 5.10 -9.96
CA GLY A 108 -1.07 6.01 -9.21
C GLY A 108 -1.34 5.81 -7.72
N PHE A 109 -0.40 5.19 -7.02
CA PHE A 109 -0.37 5.19 -5.57
C PHE A 109 0.11 6.56 -5.12
N SER A 110 -0.79 7.53 -4.95
CA SER A 110 -0.47 8.78 -4.27
C SER A 110 -1.06 8.71 -2.87
N CYS A 111 -0.25 9.09 -1.87
CA CYS A 111 -0.69 9.18 -0.50
C CYS A 111 -1.27 10.57 -0.27
N TYR A 112 -2.39 10.66 0.45
CA TYR A 112 -2.91 11.95 0.87
C TYR A 112 -1.92 12.58 1.86
N PRO A 113 -1.56 13.86 1.72
CA PRO A 113 -0.76 14.55 2.71
C PRO A 113 -1.39 14.41 4.11
N PRO A 114 -0.59 14.23 5.18
CA PRO A 114 0.87 14.30 5.22
C PRO A 114 1.59 12.95 4.96
N LEU A 115 0.90 11.91 4.51
CA LEU A 115 1.51 10.61 4.30
C LEU A 115 2.41 10.63 3.06
N GLN A 116 3.51 9.91 3.15
CA GLN A 116 4.49 9.75 2.09
C GLN A 116 4.45 8.31 1.59
N LEU A 117 4.51 8.14 0.26
CA LEU A 117 4.63 6.81 -0.32
C LEU A 117 6.06 6.30 -0.12
N ILE A 118 6.19 5.23 0.65
CA ILE A 118 7.44 4.48 0.78
C ILE A 118 7.29 3.21 -0.05
N LEU A 119 8.11 3.11 -1.11
CA LEU A 119 8.06 2.02 -2.08
C LEU A 119 8.24 0.66 -1.41
N GLY A 120 7.32 -0.27 -1.67
CA GLY A 120 7.29 -1.59 -1.06
C GLY A 120 6.82 -1.64 0.40
N VAL A 121 6.44 -0.50 1.00
CA VAL A 121 5.93 -0.41 2.36
C VAL A 121 4.49 0.10 2.39
N GLY A 122 4.20 1.22 1.72
CA GLY A 122 2.87 1.83 1.72
C GLY A 122 2.91 3.34 2.00
N CYS A 123 1.73 3.89 2.30
CA CYS A 123 1.59 5.28 2.72
C CYS A 123 1.87 5.38 4.21
N LEU A 124 2.96 6.05 4.57
CA LEU A 124 3.37 6.25 5.95
C LEU A 124 3.51 7.72 6.29
N TYR A 125 3.10 8.08 7.50
CA TYR A 125 3.46 9.34 8.11
C TYR A 125 4.65 9.12 9.05
N ILE A 126 5.72 9.88 8.87
CA ILE A 126 6.90 9.86 9.73
C ILE A 126 6.85 11.13 10.58
N SER A 127 6.69 11.00 11.90
CA SER A 127 6.57 12.18 12.76
C SER A 127 7.85 13.01 12.77
N THR A 128 7.69 14.32 12.96
CA THR A 128 8.78 15.23 13.31
C THR A 128 8.97 15.32 14.82
N ASP A 129 7.88 15.14 15.57
CA ASP A 129 7.82 15.30 17.02
C ASP A 129 8.02 13.98 17.75
N GLU A 130 8.44 14.07 19.01
CA GLU A 130 8.63 12.92 19.89
C GLU A 130 7.48 12.80 20.90
N LYS A 131 7.06 11.58 21.16
CA LYS A 131 6.01 11.23 22.13
C LYS A 131 6.35 9.93 22.83
N ASN A 132 5.79 9.74 24.03
CA ASN A 132 5.77 8.42 24.64
C ASN A 132 4.88 7.47 23.80
N PHE A 133 5.00 6.17 24.05
CA PHE A 133 4.31 5.17 23.23
C PHE A 133 2.78 5.29 23.29
N ALA A 134 2.24 5.60 24.47
CA ALA A 134 0.80 5.75 24.67
C ALA A 134 0.24 6.94 23.89
N ASP A 135 0.91 8.08 23.94
CA ASP A 135 0.52 9.30 23.23
C ASP A 135 0.70 9.15 21.71
N ALA A 136 1.81 8.53 21.27
CA ALA A 136 2.03 8.22 19.86
C ALA A 136 0.88 7.38 19.28
N LYS A 137 0.41 6.38 20.04
CA LYS A 137 -0.72 5.51 19.68
C LYS A 137 -2.07 6.23 19.72
N ALA A 138 -2.33 7.01 20.77
CA ALA A 138 -3.67 7.56 21.03
C ALA A 138 -3.96 8.86 20.28
N ILE A 139 -2.98 9.79 20.23
CA ILE A 139 -3.17 11.15 19.74
C ILE A 139 -2.06 11.63 18.80
N GLY A 140 -1.00 10.84 18.61
CA GLY A 140 0.15 11.24 17.81
C GLY A 140 -0.09 11.17 16.31
N CYS A 141 -0.82 10.14 15.86
CA CYS A 141 -1.06 9.90 14.45
C CYS A 141 -2.15 10.83 13.86
N PRO A 142 -1.99 11.31 12.61
CA PRO A 142 -3.04 12.06 11.91
C PRO A 142 -4.39 11.33 11.90
N ALA A 143 -5.49 12.08 11.78
CA ALA A 143 -6.82 11.50 11.69
C ALA A 143 -6.92 10.46 10.56
N GLY A 144 -7.54 9.30 10.85
CA GLY A 144 -7.63 8.18 9.91
C GLY A 144 -6.37 7.31 9.78
N THR A 145 -5.35 7.57 10.61
CA THR A 145 -4.13 6.77 10.69
C THR A 145 -3.93 6.23 12.10
N LYS A 146 -3.05 5.24 12.23
CA LYS A 146 -2.66 4.57 13.48
C LYS A 146 -1.17 4.26 13.47
N LEU A 147 -0.61 3.95 14.62
CA LEU A 147 0.81 3.61 14.74
C LEU A 147 1.15 2.43 13.81
N TYR A 148 2.32 2.48 13.16
CA TYR A 148 2.67 1.55 12.09
C TYR A 148 2.96 0.16 12.65
N ALA A 149 2.13 -0.80 12.26
CA ALA A 149 2.46 -2.22 12.31
C ALA A 149 2.82 -2.66 10.88
N PRO A 150 4.02 -3.21 10.65
CA PRO A 150 4.42 -3.71 9.34
C PRO A 150 3.55 -4.92 8.95
N PRO A 151 2.95 -4.93 7.74
CA PRO A 151 2.14 -6.07 7.28
C PRO A 151 2.96 -7.33 7.00
N SER A 152 4.28 -7.20 6.87
CA SER A 152 5.20 -8.32 6.63
C SER A 152 6.62 -8.00 7.11
N GLN A 153 7.44 -9.03 7.32
CA GLN A 153 8.86 -8.86 7.60
C GLN A 153 9.60 -8.11 6.49
N ASP A 154 9.24 -8.34 5.22
CA ASP A 154 9.82 -7.61 4.07
C ASP A 154 9.50 -6.10 4.14
N SER A 155 8.24 -5.75 4.42
CA SER A 155 7.83 -4.33 4.57
C SER A 155 8.56 -3.62 5.73
N TYR A 156 8.88 -4.35 6.80
CA TYR A 156 9.71 -3.83 7.89
C TYR A 156 11.13 -3.51 7.41
N PHE A 157 11.79 -4.44 6.71
CA PHE A 157 13.16 -4.21 6.23
C PHE A 157 13.25 -3.15 5.15
N LYS A 158 12.25 -3.03 4.29
CA LYS A 158 12.18 -1.93 3.30
C LYS A 158 12.01 -0.57 3.96
N LEU A 159 11.22 -0.49 5.04
CA LEU A 159 11.15 0.73 5.83
C LEU A 159 12.50 1.03 6.50
N ALA A 160 13.17 0.03 7.07
CA ALA A 160 14.51 0.20 7.63
C ALA A 160 15.51 0.71 6.58
N GLU A 161 15.52 0.14 5.38
CA GLU A 161 16.34 0.59 4.24
C GLU A 161 16.03 2.03 3.84
N TYR A 162 14.75 2.37 3.74
CA TYR A 162 14.32 3.74 3.46
C TYR A 162 14.85 4.72 4.52
N LEU A 163 14.72 4.41 5.81
CA LEU A 163 15.21 5.26 6.90
C LEU A 163 16.73 5.39 6.89
N MET A 164 17.47 4.33 6.57
CA MET A 164 18.93 4.41 6.39
C MET A 164 19.31 5.36 5.24
N ARG A 165 18.62 5.25 4.09
CA ARG A 165 18.90 6.05 2.90
C ARG A 165 18.57 7.53 3.07
N THR A 166 17.54 7.86 3.86
CA THR A 166 17.21 9.26 4.17
C THR A 166 18.17 9.92 5.15
N GLY A 167 19.07 9.14 5.78
CA GLY A 167 20.07 9.68 6.70
C GLY A 167 19.50 10.16 8.03
N THR A 168 18.27 9.77 8.39
CA THR A 168 17.70 10.09 9.70
C THR A 168 18.55 9.49 10.83
N THR A 169 18.62 10.22 11.95
CA THR A 169 19.49 9.89 13.09
C THR A 169 18.72 9.53 14.36
N THR A 170 17.40 9.40 14.27
CA THR A 170 16.50 9.16 15.41
C THR A 170 15.92 7.76 15.40
N ASP A 171 15.48 7.30 16.56
CA ASP A 171 14.70 6.08 16.68
C ASP A 171 13.20 6.37 16.49
N TYR A 172 12.44 5.34 16.13
CA TYR A 172 11.01 5.46 15.84
C TYR A 172 10.17 4.39 16.54
N TRP A 173 9.13 4.80 17.25
CA TRP A 173 8.07 3.91 17.70
C TRP A 173 7.34 3.29 16.50
N VAL A 174 7.09 1.99 16.63
CA VAL A 174 6.23 1.17 15.77
C VAL A 174 5.27 0.39 16.67
N TRP A 175 4.17 -0.11 16.14
CA TRP A 175 3.05 -0.57 16.96
C TRP A 175 3.21 -1.98 17.51
N VAL A 176 4.21 -2.15 18.38
CA VAL A 176 4.59 -3.42 18.99
C VAL A 176 4.77 -3.28 20.49
N ASN A 177 4.23 -4.23 21.22
CA ASN A 177 4.32 -4.25 22.67
C ASN A 177 4.32 -5.68 23.23
N LYS A 178 4.80 -5.78 24.46
CA LYS A 178 4.90 -7.01 25.23
C LYS A 178 3.64 -7.18 26.08
N LEU A 179 2.92 -8.27 25.84
CA LEU A 179 1.76 -8.66 26.63
C LEU A 179 2.17 -9.19 28.02
N PRO A 180 1.23 -9.26 28.99
CA PRO A 180 1.50 -9.80 30.33
C PRO A 180 2.05 -11.24 30.35
N ASN A 181 1.76 -12.03 29.31
CA ASN A 181 2.28 -13.40 29.14
C ASN A 181 3.71 -13.45 28.54
N ASN A 182 4.43 -12.33 28.55
CA ASN A 182 5.77 -12.15 27.95
C ASN A 182 5.86 -12.32 26.42
N THR A 183 4.73 -12.30 25.71
CA THR A 183 4.72 -12.39 24.24
C THR A 183 4.74 -10.99 23.63
N TRP A 184 5.61 -10.79 22.63
CA TRP A 184 5.59 -9.59 21.80
C TRP A 184 4.57 -9.74 20.68
N VAL A 185 3.72 -8.73 20.48
CA VAL A 185 2.68 -8.71 19.45
C VAL A 185 2.65 -7.37 18.72
N TRP A 186 2.29 -7.39 17.44
CA TRP A 186 1.85 -6.21 16.72
C TRP A 186 0.38 -5.96 17.05
N GLU A 187 0.02 -4.75 17.45
CA GLU A 187 -1.31 -4.46 18.01
C GLU A 187 -2.39 -4.11 16.96
N ASP A 188 -2.09 -4.24 15.66
CA ASP A 188 -3.04 -3.94 14.58
C ASP A 188 -4.14 -4.98 14.39
N GLY A 189 -4.06 -6.11 15.11
CA GLY A 189 -5.04 -7.20 15.10
C GLY A 189 -5.11 -7.98 13.79
N LYS A 190 -4.30 -7.65 12.77
CA LYS A 190 -4.31 -8.32 11.46
C LYS A 190 -3.29 -9.45 11.34
N TYR A 191 -2.22 -9.43 12.14
CA TYR A 191 -1.17 -10.44 12.09
C TYR A 191 -0.88 -11.04 13.47
N SER A 192 -1.78 -11.93 13.91
CA SER A 192 -1.54 -12.88 15.00
C SER A 192 -1.09 -14.23 14.43
N TYR A 193 -0.03 -14.29 13.62
CA TYR A 193 0.58 -15.59 13.37
C TYR A 193 1.32 -16.00 14.63
N GLY A 194 0.89 -17.13 15.20
CA GLY A 194 1.34 -17.65 16.47
C GLY A 194 2.85 -17.55 16.64
N THR A 195 3.24 -17.09 17.83
CA THR A 195 4.62 -16.97 18.34
C THR A 195 5.51 -15.88 17.73
N ALA A 196 5.51 -14.74 18.44
CA ALA A 196 6.57 -13.72 18.57
C ALA A 196 6.96 -12.95 17.30
N VAL A 197 6.73 -11.63 17.37
CA VAL A 197 7.25 -10.62 16.45
C VAL A 197 8.60 -11.05 15.85
N TYR A 198 8.51 -11.51 14.60
CA TYR A 198 9.50 -12.22 13.78
C TYR A 198 10.76 -12.70 14.53
N GLN A 199 10.68 -13.89 15.13
CA GLN A 199 11.73 -14.52 15.96
C GLN A 199 13.13 -14.58 15.32
N GLN A 200 13.28 -14.34 14.02
CA GLN A 200 14.58 -14.27 13.35
C GLN A 200 14.66 -13.08 12.40
N GLY A 201 15.47 -12.07 12.77
CA GLY A 201 16.00 -11.06 11.83
C GLY A 201 15.63 -9.62 12.13
N VAL A 202 14.41 -9.33 12.61
CA VAL A 202 13.97 -7.95 12.84
C VAL A 202 14.57 -7.34 14.10
N TRP A 203 14.79 -8.15 15.14
CA TRP A 203 15.39 -7.70 16.39
C TRP A 203 16.87 -7.40 16.23
N ALA A 204 17.34 -6.35 16.90
CA ALA A 204 18.74 -6.07 17.06
C ALA A 204 19.40 -7.16 17.93
N THR A 205 20.71 -7.37 17.74
CA THR A 205 21.47 -8.30 18.58
C THR A 205 21.27 -7.97 20.06
N GLY A 206 20.96 -8.98 20.87
CA GLY A 206 20.68 -8.83 22.30
C GLY A 206 19.29 -8.26 22.63
N ASN A 207 18.37 -8.17 21.66
CA ASN A 207 16.99 -7.75 21.87
C ASN A 207 16.01 -8.90 21.50
N PRO A 208 14.86 -9.01 22.18
CA PRO A 208 14.47 -8.22 23.34
C PRO A 208 15.36 -8.51 24.57
N GLY A 209 15.85 -7.45 25.23
CA GLY A 209 16.87 -7.50 26.30
C GLY A 209 16.33 -7.96 27.65
N GLY A 210 15.02 -8.15 27.78
CA GLY A 210 14.40 -8.86 28.89
C GLY A 210 14.17 -8.02 30.15
N ALA A 211 14.46 -6.72 30.14
CA ALA A 211 14.10 -5.83 31.24
C ALA A 211 12.57 -5.78 31.43
N SER A 212 12.10 -5.83 32.69
CA SER A 212 10.67 -5.93 32.99
C SER A 212 9.87 -4.66 32.66
N SER A 213 10.53 -3.50 32.59
CA SER A 213 9.98 -2.21 32.15
C SER A 213 9.83 -2.10 30.64
N ASP A 214 10.57 -2.90 29.88
CA ASP A 214 10.73 -2.71 28.44
C ASP A 214 9.65 -3.50 27.71
N LYS A 215 8.51 -2.82 27.54
CA LYS A 215 7.28 -3.41 27.00
C LYS A 215 6.86 -2.84 25.66
N CYS A 216 7.61 -1.91 25.09
CA CYS A 216 7.33 -1.27 23.81
C CYS A 216 8.52 -1.39 22.88
N GLY A 217 8.29 -1.58 21.59
CA GLY A 217 9.38 -1.74 20.61
C GLY A 217 9.50 -0.55 19.67
N LYS A 218 10.75 -0.23 19.33
CA LYS A 218 11.12 0.82 18.38
C LYS A 218 12.11 0.32 17.35
N MET A 219 12.12 0.97 16.19
CA MET A 219 13.21 0.84 15.23
C MET A 219 14.41 1.65 15.72
N ARG A 220 15.54 0.98 16.01
CA ARG A 220 16.74 1.60 16.59
C ARG A 220 17.76 1.97 15.52
N ARG A 221 18.01 3.26 15.33
CA ARG A 221 18.98 3.80 14.36
C ARG A 221 20.37 3.20 14.53
N SER A 222 20.89 3.10 15.75
CA SER A 222 22.24 2.53 16.00
C SER A 222 22.35 1.03 15.72
N ALA A 223 21.23 0.37 15.40
CA ALA A 223 21.20 -1.02 14.93
C ALA A 223 20.64 -1.12 13.50
N ASN A 224 20.86 -0.10 12.66
CA ASN A 224 20.35 -0.06 11.28
C ASN A 224 18.83 -0.25 11.22
N TYR A 225 18.12 0.40 12.14
CA TYR A 225 16.67 0.31 12.30
C TYR A 225 16.15 -1.10 12.59
N LYS A 226 17.00 -2.02 13.05
CA LYS A 226 16.54 -3.22 13.73
C LYS A 226 15.80 -2.86 15.02
N MET A 227 14.88 -3.71 15.40
CA MET A 227 13.96 -3.48 16.50
C MET A 227 14.66 -3.65 17.84
N SER A 228 14.27 -2.83 18.81
CA SER A 228 14.79 -2.83 20.17
C SER A 228 13.64 -2.59 21.13
N ASP A 229 13.64 -3.29 22.26
CA ASP A 229 12.69 -3.06 23.35
C ASP A 229 13.13 -1.86 24.20
N ARG A 230 12.13 -1.10 24.67
CA ARG A 230 12.31 0.05 25.58
C ARG A 230 11.13 0.27 26.49
N SER A 231 11.36 1.07 27.52
CA SER A 231 10.31 1.61 28.37
C SER A 231 9.31 2.41 27.52
N CYS A 232 8.03 2.10 27.69
CA CYS A 232 6.93 2.78 27.00
C CYS A 232 6.79 4.26 27.38
N THR A 233 7.43 4.69 28.47
CA THR A 233 7.40 6.07 28.97
C THR A 233 8.43 6.98 28.29
N GLU A 234 9.43 6.40 27.60
CA GLU A 234 10.41 7.18 26.85
C GLU A 234 9.79 7.84 25.62
N SER A 235 10.32 9.00 25.24
CA SER A 235 9.85 9.74 24.07
C SER A 235 10.71 9.45 22.86
N TYR A 236 10.07 9.13 21.74
CA TYR A 236 10.70 8.94 20.45
C TYR A 236 9.79 9.48 19.36
N LYS A 237 10.35 9.69 18.16
CA LYS A 237 9.53 9.87 16.96
C LYS A 237 8.74 8.59 16.69
N TYR A 238 7.74 8.66 15.82
CA TYR A 238 6.82 7.57 15.59
C TYR A 238 6.38 7.54 14.13
N ILE A 239 6.02 6.35 13.66
CA ILE A 239 5.60 6.13 12.27
C ILE A 239 4.14 5.68 12.29
N CYS A 240 3.30 6.27 11.44
CA CYS A 240 1.89 5.92 11.33
C CYS A 240 1.56 5.39 9.92
N THR A 241 0.49 4.61 9.83
CA THR A 241 -0.09 4.07 8.61
C THR A 241 -1.60 4.23 8.62
N MET A 242 -2.25 4.06 7.48
CA MET A 242 -3.71 4.10 7.38
C MET A 242 -4.36 3.07 8.32
N ALA A 243 -5.46 3.47 8.97
CA ALA A 243 -6.13 2.63 9.98
C ALA A 243 -6.89 1.44 9.40
#